data_AF-A0A7C1BSJ8-F1
#
_entry.id   AF-A0A7C1BSJ8-F1
#
_cell.length_a   1.000
_cell.length_b   1.000
_cell.length_c   1.000
_cell.angle_alpha   90.00
_cell.angle_beta   90.00
_cell.angle_gamma   90.00
#
_symmetry.space_group_name_H-M   'P 1'
#
loop_
_entity.id
_entity.type
_entity.pdbx_description
1 polymer ?
#
loop_
_entity_poly.entity_id
_entity_poly.type
_entity_poly.pdbx_seq_one_letter_code
_entity_poly.pdbx_strand_id
1 'polypeptide(L)' 'MNLIIISGLSGSGKSVALHALEDMDFYCIDNLPVSLLEAFATEISQQTQNNGQNVAVGIDARNHPDQLVN' A
#
# COMPACT_ATOMS: atom_id res chain seq x y z
N MET A 1 4.91 -7.49 12.29
CA MET A 1 4.24 -6.96 11.08
C MET A 1 5.15 -5.94 10.44
N ASN A 2 5.38 -6.06 9.13
CA ASN A 2 6.03 -5.04 8.33
C ASN A 2 5.00 -4.34 7.44
N LEU A 3 5.06 -3.01 7.34
CA LEU A 3 4.34 -2.23 6.35
C LEU A 3 5.36 -1.66 5.36
N ILE A 4 5.30 -2.12 4.11
CA ILE A 4 6.14 -1.62 3.01
C ILE A 4 5.32 -0.68 2.16
N ILE A 5 5.86 0.51 1.90
CA ILE A 5 5.26 1.49 1.00
C ILE A 5 6.09 1.53 -0.28
N ILE A 6 5.46 1.23 -1.41
CA ILE A 6 6.03 1.31 -2.75
C ILE A 6 5.52 2.57 -3.42
N SER A 7 6.44 3.43 -3.84
CA SER A 7 6.15 4.64 -4.61
C SER A 7 7.12 4.75 -5.79
N GLY A 8 6.85 5.69 -6.69
CA GLY A 8 7.63 5.90 -7.90
C GLY A 8 6.78 6.43 -9.05
N LEU A 9 7.43 6.89 -10.12
CA LEU A 9 6.75 7.40 -11.31
C LEU A 9 6.01 6.29 -12.07
N SER A 10 5.16 6.67 -13.03
CA SER A 10 4.58 5.71 -13.97
C SER A 10 5.69 4.97 -14.72
N GLY A 11 5.56 3.64 -14.82
CA GLY A 11 6.56 2.78 -15.47
C GLY A 11 7.81 2.45 -14.63
N SER A 12 7.95 2.93 -13.39
CA SER A 12 9.12 2.66 -12.54
C SER A 12 9.17 1.23 -11.95
N GLY A 13 8.23 0.35 -12.30
CA GLY A 13 8.18 -1.03 -11.82
C GLY A 13 7.42 -1.24 -10.51
N LYS A 14 6.58 -0.32 -10.04
CA LYS A 14 5.79 -0.48 -8.79
C LYS A 14 4.99 -1.78 -8.75
N SER A 15 4.28 -2.10 -9.83
CA SER A 15 3.50 -3.35 -9.92
C SER A 15 4.37 -4.61 -9.89
N VAL A 16 5.58 -4.53 -10.48
CA VAL A 16 6.54 -5.65 -10.41
C VAL A 16 7.04 -5.85 -8.98
N ALA A 17 7.32 -4.77 -8.26
CA ALA A 17 7.71 -4.83 -6.85
C ALA A 17 6.58 -5.37 -5.96
N LEU A 18 5.33 -4.98 -6.21
CA LEU A 18 4.18 -5.52 -5.48
C LEU A 18 4.00 -7.02 -5.73
N HIS A 19 4.03 -7.48 -6.99
CA HIS A 19 3.94 -8.92 -7.28
C HIS A 19 5.08 -9.72 -6.64
N ALA A 20 6.30 -9.20 -6.65
CA ALA A 20 7.42 -9.86 -6.00
C ALA A 20 7.25 -9.96 -4.47
N LEU A 21 6.55 -9.01 -3.84
CA LEU A 21 6.20 -9.08 -2.42
C LEU A 21 5.04 -10.04 -2.17
N GLU A 22 4.07 -10.10 -3.08
CA GLU A 22 2.97 -11.09 -3.04
C GLU A 22 3.52 -12.53 -3.08
N ASP A 23 4.50 -12.79 -3.95
CA ASP A 23 5.24 -14.06 -3.99
C ASP A 23 5.98 -14.39 -2.67
N MET A 24 6.22 -13.37 -1.82
CA MET A 24 6.83 -13.49 -0.49
C MET A 24 5.80 -13.44 0.66
N ASP A 25 4.53 -13.78 0.36
CA ASP A 25 3.42 -13.82 1.32
C ASP A 25 3.03 -12.45 1.93
N PHE A 26 3.34 -11.34 1.25
CA PHE A 26 2.81 -10.02 1.64
C PHE A 26 1.37 -9.84 1.15
N TYR A 27 0.53 -9.28 2.01
CA TYR A 27 -0.76 -8.73 1.59
C TYR A 27 -0.52 -7.42 0.84
N CYS A 28 -0.71 -7.46 -0.48
CA CYS A 28 -0.40 -6.35 -1.36
C CYS A 28 -1.66 -5.55 -1.73
N ILE A 29 -1.60 -4.23 -1.58
CA ILE A 29 -2.63 -3.28 -2.03
C ILE A 29 -1.99 -2.39 -3.08
N ASP A 30 -2.54 -2.36 -4.29
CA ASP A 30 -2.11 -1.39 -5.31
C ASP A 30 -2.97 -0.12 -5.26
N ASN A 31 -2.39 0.99 -5.72
CA ASN A 31 -3.07 2.26 -5.94
C ASN A 31 -3.79 2.86 -4.71
N LEU A 32 -3.27 2.66 -3.50
CA LEU A 32 -3.84 3.27 -2.29
C LEU A 32 -3.69 4.81 -2.37
N PRO A 33 -4.79 5.58 -2.28
CA PRO A 33 -4.70 7.03 -2.15
C PRO A 33 -3.89 7.43 -0.92
N VAL A 34 -3.01 8.41 -1.07
CA VAL A 34 -2.14 8.88 0.01
C VAL A 34 -2.94 9.36 1.22
N SER A 35 -4.15 9.89 1.00
CA SER A 35 -5.07 10.33 2.04
C SER A 35 -5.60 9.21 2.94
N LEU A 36 -5.59 7.96 2.46
CA LEU A 36 -6.05 6.80 3.22
C LEU A 36 -4.91 6.07 3.94
N LEU A 37 -3.66 6.44 3.71
CA LEU A 37 -2.50 5.75 4.27
C LEU A 37 -2.51 5.74 5.81
N GLU A 38 -2.81 6.87 6.44
CA GLU A 38 -2.79 6.98 7.91
C GLU A 38 -3.90 6.15 8.56
N ALA A 39 -5.12 6.22 8.01
CA ALA A 39 -6.25 5.42 8.47
C ALA A 39 -5.96 3.91 8.30
N PHE A 40 -5.41 3.52 7.15
CA PHE A 40 -5.03 2.15 6.87
C PHE A 40 -3.96 1.64 7.83
N ALA A 41 -2.87 2.40 8.03
CA ALA A 41 -1.80 2.06 8.96
C ALA A 41 -2.32 1.90 10.40
N THR A 42 -3.26 2.74 10.80
CA THR A 42 -3.93 2.66 12.11
C THR A 42 -4.73 1.37 12.23
N GLU A 43 -5.58 1.05 11.26
CA GLU A 43 -6.43 -0.16 11.28
C GLU A 43 -5.57 -1.43 11.36
N ILE A 44 -4.56 -1.58 10.50
CA ILE A 44 -3.71 -2.77 10.52
C ILE A 44 -2.92 -2.89 11.83
N SER A 45 -2.50 -1.77 12.42
CA SER A 45 -1.81 -1.78 13.72
C SER A 45 -2.68 -2.33 14.84
N GLN A 46 -4.01 -2.14 14.75
CA GLN A 46 -4.98 -2.63 15.74
C GLN A 46 -5.37 -4.10 15.48
N GLN A 47 -5.48 -4.52 14.22
CA GLN A 47 -5.86 -5.90 13.87
C GLN A 47 -4.75 -6.94 14.12
N THR A 48 -3.50 -6.51 14.25
CA THR A 48 -2.36 -7.43 14.40
C THR A 48 -2.19 -8.10 15.76
N GLN A 49 -3.15 -7.96 16.67
CA GLN A 49 -3.18 -8.69 17.93
C GLN A 49 -3.28 -10.22 17.75
N ASN A 50 -3.67 -10.74 16.58
CA ASN A 50 -3.92 -12.18 16.40
C ASN A 50 -3.06 -12.93 15.36
N ASN A 51 -2.50 -12.32 14.32
CA ASN A 51 -1.59 -13.03 13.40
C ASN A 51 -0.91 -12.07 12.40
N GLY A 52 -0.08 -11.13 12.88
CA GLY A 52 0.39 -9.98 12.10
C GLY A 52 0.98 -10.30 10.72
N GLN A 53 0.17 -10.20 9.66
CA GLN A 53 0.58 -10.33 8.27
C GLN A 53 1.48 -9.17 7.85
N ASN A 54 2.44 -9.45 6.98
CA ASN A 54 3.22 -8.41 6.33
C ASN A 54 2.37 -7.78 5.23
N VAL A 55 2.43 -6.46 5.10
CA VAL A 55 1.60 -5.67 4.18
C VAL A 55 2.49 -4.84 3.28
N ALA A 56 2.16 -4.79 1.99
CA ALA A 56 2.79 -3.92 1.02
C ALA A 56 1.72 -3.05 0.35
N VAL A 57 2.03 -1.77 0.15
CA VAL A 57 1.08 -0.80 -0.38
C VAL A 57 1.73 0.03 -1.48
N GLY A 58 1.17 -0.01 -2.68
CA GLY A 58 1.49 0.89 -3.77
C GLY A 58 0.79 2.23 -3.58
N ILE A 59 1.55 3.32 -3.58
CA ILE A 59 1.02 4.69 -3.53
C ILE A 59 1.44 5.41 -4.81
N ASP A 60 0.45 6.04 -5.45
CA ASP A 60 0.67 6.94 -6.58
C ASP A 60 0.38 8.39 -6.15
N ALA A 61 1.34 9.29 -6.34
CA ALA A 61 1.20 10.71 -6.00
C ALA A 61 0.10 11.41 -6.82
N ARG A 62 -0.39 10.78 -7.90
CA ARG A 62 -1.55 11.26 -8.66
C ARG A 62 -2.86 11.10 -7.89
N ASN A 63 -2.94 10.21 -6.91
CA ASN A 63 -4.16 9.99 -6.12
C ASN A 63 -4.33 11.02 -5.00
N HIS A 64 -4.14 12.30 -5.32
CA HIS A 64 -4.58 13.38 -4.45
C HIS A 64 -6.13 13.38 -4.43
N PRO A 65 -6.75 13.59 -3.26
CA PRO A 65 -8.21 13.67 -3.13
C PRO A 65 -8.86 14.60 -4.15
N ASP A 66 -8.17 15.69 -4.49
CA ASP A 66 -8.62 16.72 -5.43
C ASP A 66 -8.79 16.22 -6.88
N GLN A 67 -8.22 15.07 -7.24
CA GLN A 67 -8.39 14.44 -8.56
C GLN A 67 -9.52 13.42 -8.61
N LEU A 68 -10.14 13.07 -7.47
CA LEU A 68 -11.27 12.12 -7.40
C LEU A 68 -12.64 12.82 -7.52
N VAL A 69 -12.66 14.15 -7.66
CA VAL A 69 -13.87 14.99 -7.66
C VAL A 69 -14.25 15.49 -9.07
N ASN A 70 -13.67 14.92 -10.13
CA ASN A 70 -14.05 15.22 -11.53
C ASN A 70 -14.73 14.03 -12.20
#